data_AF-A0AAP9NAR8-F1
#
_entry.id   AF-A0AAP9NAR8-F1
#
_cell.length_a   1.000
_cell.length_b   1.000
_cell.length_c   1.000
_cell.angle_alpha   90.00
_cell.angle_beta   90.00
_cell.angle_gamma   90.00
#
_symmetry.space_group_name_H-M   'P 1'
#
loop_
_entity.id
_entity.type
_entity.pdbx_description
1 polymer ?
#
loop_
_entity_poly.entity_id
_entity_poly.type
_entity_poly.pdbx_seq_one_letter_code
_entity_poly.pdbx_strand_id
1 'polypeptide(L)'
;MAFEATKREWSELYVFFRLLADGKVSLGTPQARKEDEKCWPIAMIQREEHDGTRCYYIEGEDIRMEGEKVGKSLPREDFATVADLILNAIKGSSTDEVTSPDGVEEFLDEAGIFDLEARTEDRTDFSIAFWHPEAPLAGFNVRSRLSAMNPLLDGGRAANLKLEQSGVKFAAPTVNKINALPESPTEVAERMMMIERLGGVLKYSDVADRVFRCNLLMIDLHFPRVLAEMVRTMHLDGITRISELTELMKTVNPLKIKEELISKHGFYEFKMKQFLLALALGMRPAKIYNGTDSAVEGILLVDGSGEVLCYHKSEKKTFEDFLYLNSRLEKGSVDKDKYGFLERENGVYYFKLNAKIGLIKR
;
A
#
# COMPACT_ATOMS: atom_id res chain seq x y z
N MET A 1 -28.90 16.18 -7.29
CA MET A 1 -27.68 17.01 -7.27
C MET A 1 -26.56 16.03 -7.44
N ALA A 2 -25.71 16.20 -8.46
CA ALA A 2 -24.57 15.34 -8.69
C ALA A 2 -23.73 15.22 -7.41
N PHE A 3 -23.43 14.01 -6.94
CA PHE A 3 -22.56 13.83 -5.79
C PHE A 3 -21.09 13.97 -6.20
N GLU A 4 -20.23 14.28 -5.22
CA GLU A 4 -18.79 14.34 -5.40
C GLU A 4 -18.13 13.19 -4.67
N ALA A 5 -17.07 12.65 -5.27
CA ALA A 5 -16.24 11.63 -4.65
C ALA A 5 -14.78 11.82 -5.05
N THR A 6 -13.88 11.27 -4.25
CA THR A 6 -12.45 11.33 -4.49
C THR A 6 -12.08 10.50 -5.72
N LYS A 7 -10.95 10.84 -6.36
CA LYS A 7 -10.39 10.04 -7.47
C LYS A 7 -10.12 8.59 -7.07
N ARG A 8 -9.90 8.31 -5.79
CA ARG A 8 -9.71 6.95 -5.29
C ARG A 8 -11.02 6.16 -5.37
N GLU A 9 -12.09 6.70 -4.80
CA GLU A 9 -13.43 6.11 -4.83
C GLU A 9 -13.89 5.86 -6.28
N TRP A 10 -13.69 6.85 -7.15
CA TRP A 10 -13.99 6.69 -8.57
C TRP A 10 -13.09 5.67 -9.26
N SER A 11 -11.84 5.50 -8.85
CA SER A 11 -10.94 4.50 -9.44
C SER A 11 -11.35 3.08 -9.08
N GLU A 12 -11.88 2.85 -7.87
CA GLU A 12 -12.41 1.55 -7.44
C GLU A 12 -13.59 1.13 -8.34
N LEU A 13 -14.56 2.04 -8.51
CA LEU A 13 -15.70 1.81 -9.41
C LEU A 13 -15.28 1.68 -10.87
N TYR A 14 -14.35 2.51 -11.34
CA TYR A 14 -13.81 2.40 -12.69
C TYR A 14 -13.25 0.99 -12.95
N VAL A 15 -12.42 0.47 -12.04
CA VAL A 15 -11.85 -0.87 -12.18
C VAL A 15 -12.95 -1.92 -12.16
N PHE A 16 -13.87 -1.83 -11.21
CA PHE A 16 -14.99 -2.76 -11.10
C PHE A 16 -15.78 -2.85 -12.42
N PHE A 17 -16.19 -1.71 -12.98
CA PHE A 17 -16.92 -1.68 -14.25
C PHE A 17 -16.08 -2.10 -15.45
N ARG A 18 -14.81 -1.66 -15.51
CA ARG A 18 -13.89 -2.06 -16.59
C ARG A 18 -13.68 -3.58 -16.60
N LEU A 19 -13.58 -4.22 -15.45
CA LEU A 19 -13.44 -5.68 -15.36
C LEU A 19 -14.70 -6.43 -15.79
N LEU A 20 -15.90 -5.95 -15.43
CA LEU A 20 -17.16 -6.50 -15.93
C LEU A 20 -17.29 -6.33 -17.45
N ALA A 21 -16.96 -5.15 -17.95
CA ALA A 21 -16.96 -4.84 -19.37
C ALA A 21 -15.94 -5.69 -20.16
N ASP A 22 -14.73 -5.88 -19.65
CA ASP A 22 -13.68 -6.61 -20.37
C ASP A 22 -13.78 -8.13 -20.20
N GLY A 23 -14.40 -8.60 -19.12
CA GLY A 23 -14.63 -10.01 -18.81
C GLY A 23 -13.35 -10.82 -18.58
N LYS A 24 -12.21 -10.13 -18.47
CA LYS A 24 -10.88 -10.67 -18.23
C LYS A 24 -9.98 -9.56 -17.69
N VAL A 25 -8.89 -9.95 -17.06
CA VAL A 25 -7.83 -9.03 -16.63
C VAL A 25 -6.46 -9.53 -17.06
N SER A 26 -5.61 -8.63 -17.54
CA SER A 26 -4.22 -8.96 -17.88
C SER A 26 -3.34 -8.90 -16.66
N LEU A 27 -2.39 -9.82 -16.56
CA LEU A 27 -1.36 -9.76 -15.52
C LEU A 27 -0.39 -8.61 -15.79
N GLY A 28 0.16 -8.06 -14.71
CA GLY A 28 1.22 -7.05 -14.78
C GLY A 28 2.61 -7.68 -14.72
N THR A 29 3.55 -7.07 -15.45
CA THR A 29 5.00 -7.35 -15.34
C THR A 29 5.61 -6.64 -14.12
N PRO A 30 6.84 -6.99 -13.70
CA PRO A 30 7.52 -6.26 -12.62
C PRO A 30 7.69 -4.75 -12.88
N GLN A 31 7.71 -4.32 -14.14
CA GLN A 31 7.83 -2.92 -14.54
C GLN A 31 6.48 -2.19 -14.62
N ALA A 32 5.40 -2.77 -14.09
CA ALA A 32 4.07 -2.19 -14.13
C ALA A 32 3.55 -1.96 -15.55
N ARG A 33 3.79 -2.94 -16.43
CA ARG A 33 3.27 -2.97 -17.80
C ARG A 33 2.42 -4.21 -18.00
N LYS A 34 1.46 -4.12 -18.91
CA LYS A 34 0.63 -5.26 -19.32
C LYS A 34 1.47 -6.40 -19.89
N GLU A 35 1.09 -7.63 -19.54
CA GLU A 35 1.54 -8.84 -20.20
C GLU A 35 0.39 -9.39 -21.07
N ASP A 36 0.37 -9.05 -22.35
CA ASP A 36 -0.74 -9.36 -23.28
C ASP A 36 -1.06 -10.86 -23.36
N GLU A 37 -0.06 -11.73 -23.24
CA GLU A 37 -0.20 -13.17 -23.37
C GLU A 37 -0.82 -13.84 -22.13
N LYS A 38 -0.84 -13.16 -20.98
CA LYS A 38 -1.40 -13.70 -19.73
C LYS A 38 -2.61 -12.90 -19.27
N CYS A 39 -3.77 -13.31 -19.78
CA CYS A 39 -5.06 -12.79 -19.36
C CYS A 39 -5.84 -13.86 -18.60
N TRP A 40 -6.46 -13.48 -17.48
CA TRP A 40 -7.34 -14.36 -16.72
C TRP A 40 -8.80 -13.98 -16.97
N PRO A 41 -9.64 -14.92 -17.44
CA PRO A 41 -11.06 -14.68 -17.60
C PRO A 41 -11.73 -14.52 -16.25
N ILE A 42 -12.65 -13.56 -16.17
CA ILE A 42 -13.44 -13.25 -14.99
C ILE A 42 -14.82 -13.86 -15.22
N ALA A 43 -15.28 -14.68 -14.28
CA ALA A 43 -16.59 -15.30 -14.35
C ALA A 43 -17.62 -14.52 -13.52
N MET A 44 -17.21 -14.03 -12.35
CA MET A 44 -18.07 -13.27 -11.45
C MET A 44 -17.24 -12.33 -10.57
N ILE A 45 -17.80 -11.16 -10.24
CA ILE A 45 -17.25 -10.25 -9.24
C ILE A 45 -18.26 -10.14 -8.09
N GLN A 46 -17.80 -10.34 -6.85
CA GLN A 46 -18.57 -10.18 -5.62
C GLN A 46 -18.19 -8.88 -4.92
N ARG A 47 -19.18 -8.08 -4.53
CA ARG A 47 -19.00 -6.82 -3.82
C ARG A 47 -19.91 -6.74 -2.60
N GLU A 48 -19.42 -6.15 -1.52
CA GLU A 48 -20.22 -5.89 -0.32
C GLU A 48 -20.83 -4.48 -0.36
N GLU A 49 -22.12 -4.40 -0.05
CA GLU A 49 -22.92 -3.17 -0.08
C GLU A 49 -23.68 -3.02 1.24
N HIS A 50 -24.21 -1.83 1.53
CA HIS A 50 -24.90 -1.61 2.80
C HIS A 50 -26.11 -2.51 3.06
N ASP A 51 -26.73 -3.07 2.02
CA ASP A 51 -27.87 -3.98 2.12
C ASP A 51 -27.54 -5.45 1.81
N GLY A 52 -26.25 -5.79 1.78
CA GLY A 52 -25.76 -7.16 1.67
C GLY A 52 -24.84 -7.40 0.48
N THR A 53 -24.44 -8.66 0.32
CA THR A 53 -23.54 -9.10 -0.73
C THR A 53 -24.23 -9.06 -2.11
N ARG A 54 -23.49 -8.60 -3.11
CA ARG A 54 -23.90 -8.62 -4.53
C ARG A 54 -22.93 -9.42 -5.37
N CYS A 55 -23.46 -10.21 -6.29
CA CYS A 55 -22.70 -10.97 -7.27
C CYS A 55 -23.05 -10.52 -8.69
N TYR A 56 -22.03 -10.25 -9.48
CA TYR A 56 -22.12 -9.79 -10.87
C TYR A 56 -21.53 -10.86 -11.78
N TYR A 57 -22.38 -11.66 -12.41
CA TYR A 57 -22.01 -12.78 -13.28
C TYR A 57 -21.85 -12.28 -14.72
N ILE A 58 -20.74 -12.61 -15.36
CA ILE A 58 -20.48 -12.25 -16.76
C ILE A 58 -21.02 -13.37 -17.66
N GLU A 59 -22.12 -13.10 -18.37
CA GLU A 59 -22.86 -14.06 -19.19
C GLU A 59 -22.91 -13.60 -20.66
N GLY A 60 -21.75 -13.65 -21.32
CA GLY A 60 -21.61 -13.22 -22.72
C GLY A 60 -21.65 -11.70 -22.84
N GLU A 61 -22.73 -11.19 -23.44
CA GLU A 61 -22.96 -9.75 -23.66
C GLU A 61 -23.76 -9.11 -22.53
N ASP A 62 -24.17 -9.88 -21.52
CA ASP A 62 -24.96 -9.41 -20.39
C ASP A 62 -24.22 -9.64 -19.06
N ILE A 63 -24.47 -8.76 -18.09
CA ILE A 63 -24.07 -8.93 -16.69
C ILE A 63 -25.32 -9.21 -15.86
N ARG A 64 -25.44 -10.45 -15.38
CA ARG A 64 -26.52 -10.85 -14.48
C ARG A 64 -26.13 -10.52 -13.05
N MET A 65 -26.98 -9.77 -12.36
CA MET A 65 -26.76 -9.32 -11.00
C MET A 65 -27.70 -10.03 -10.04
N GLU A 66 -27.13 -10.59 -8.97
CA GLU A 66 -27.87 -11.23 -7.88
C GLU A 66 -27.52 -10.58 -6.54
N GLY A 67 -28.54 -10.30 -5.72
CA GLY A 67 -28.43 -9.80 -4.36
C GLY A 67 -29.79 -9.82 -3.67
N GLU A 68 -29.88 -9.44 -2.38
CA GLU A 68 -31.13 -9.56 -1.59
C GLU A 68 -32.36 -8.89 -2.24
N LYS A 69 -32.14 -7.80 -2.99
CA LYS A 69 -33.19 -7.04 -3.70
C LYS A 69 -32.90 -6.85 -5.19
N VAL A 70 -31.87 -7.52 -5.71
CA VAL A 70 -31.37 -7.33 -7.07
C VAL A 70 -31.43 -8.65 -7.81
N GLY A 71 -32.22 -8.68 -8.89
CA GLY A 71 -32.34 -9.82 -9.78
C GLY A 71 -32.63 -9.30 -11.19
N LYS A 72 -31.60 -8.73 -11.83
CA LYS A 72 -31.69 -8.08 -13.13
C LYS A 72 -30.44 -8.33 -13.95
N SER A 73 -30.55 -8.13 -15.26
CA SER A 73 -29.45 -8.24 -16.20
C SER A 73 -29.29 -6.92 -16.94
N LEU A 74 -28.06 -6.47 -17.12
CA LEU A 74 -27.74 -5.26 -17.87
C LEU A 74 -26.76 -5.58 -19.00
N PRO A 75 -26.85 -4.90 -20.16
CA PRO A 75 -25.87 -5.02 -21.22
C PRO A 75 -24.47 -4.70 -20.74
N ARG A 76 -23.51 -5.52 -21.14
CA ARG A 76 -22.09 -5.36 -20.81
C ARG A 76 -21.47 -4.10 -21.42
N GLU A 77 -22.01 -3.64 -22.55
CA GLU A 77 -21.62 -2.38 -23.20
C GLU A 77 -21.93 -1.15 -22.32
N ASP A 78 -22.97 -1.20 -21.48
CA ASP A 78 -23.32 -0.09 -20.59
C ASP A 78 -22.25 0.09 -19.51
N PHE A 79 -21.74 -1.01 -18.95
CA PHE A 79 -20.60 -1.00 -18.03
C PHE A 79 -19.34 -0.42 -18.68
N ALA A 80 -19.09 -0.74 -19.96
CA ALA A 80 -17.95 -0.21 -20.70
C ALA A 80 -18.05 1.30 -20.87
N THR A 81 -19.25 1.79 -21.23
CA THR A 81 -19.57 3.20 -21.42
C THR A 81 -19.39 3.98 -20.11
N VAL A 82 -19.95 3.48 -19.01
CA VAL A 82 -19.83 4.14 -17.70
C VAL A 82 -18.38 4.12 -17.18
N ALA A 83 -17.64 3.02 -17.38
CA ALA A 83 -16.22 3.00 -17.07
C ALA A 83 -15.43 4.08 -17.85
N ASP A 84 -15.74 4.31 -19.12
CA ASP A 84 -15.09 5.37 -19.92
C ASP A 84 -15.47 6.77 -19.44
N LEU A 85 -16.74 7.00 -19.07
CA LEU A 85 -17.18 8.27 -18.47
C LEU A 85 -16.41 8.58 -17.18
N ILE A 86 -16.30 7.61 -16.28
CA ILE A 86 -15.57 7.76 -15.01
C ILE A 86 -14.08 8.02 -15.27
N LEU A 87 -13.44 7.23 -16.16
CA LEU A 87 -12.02 7.40 -16.48
C LEU A 87 -11.73 8.81 -17.04
N ASN A 88 -12.59 9.29 -17.94
CA ASN A 88 -12.47 10.61 -18.53
C ASN A 88 -12.64 11.70 -17.48
N ALA A 89 -13.58 11.56 -16.53
CA ALA A 89 -13.76 12.50 -15.44
C ALA A 89 -12.56 12.53 -14.48
N ILE A 90 -12.02 11.37 -14.09
CA ILE A 90 -10.81 11.28 -13.25
C ILE A 90 -9.63 11.97 -13.93
N LYS A 91 -9.40 11.71 -15.23
CA LYS A 91 -8.29 12.30 -15.98
C LYS A 91 -8.49 13.79 -16.27
N GLY A 92 -9.72 14.22 -16.49
CA GLY A 92 -10.08 15.61 -16.78
C GLY A 92 -10.05 16.52 -15.55
N SER A 93 -10.25 15.97 -14.35
CA SER A 93 -10.20 16.74 -13.11
C SER A 93 -8.77 17.08 -12.68
N SER A 94 -8.56 18.31 -12.23
CA SER A 94 -7.30 18.74 -11.61
C SER A 94 -7.28 18.57 -10.08
N THR A 95 -8.46 18.46 -9.46
CA THR A 95 -8.67 18.26 -8.03
C THR A 95 -8.79 16.77 -7.70
N ASP A 96 -8.75 16.43 -6.40
CA ASP A 96 -8.99 15.06 -5.95
C ASP A 96 -10.50 14.75 -5.88
N GLU A 97 -11.32 15.74 -5.57
CA GLU A 97 -12.78 15.64 -5.65
C GLU A 97 -13.23 15.77 -7.11
N VAL A 98 -14.06 14.83 -7.55
CA VAL A 98 -14.62 14.71 -8.90
C VAL A 98 -16.12 14.54 -8.78
N THR A 99 -16.86 15.43 -9.44
CA THR A 99 -18.31 15.35 -9.56
C THR A 99 -18.72 14.17 -10.44
N SER A 100 -19.81 13.49 -10.09
CA SER A 100 -20.36 12.38 -10.87
C SER A 100 -20.63 12.79 -12.32
N PRO A 101 -20.14 12.04 -13.33
CA PRO A 101 -20.47 12.33 -14.73
C PRO A 101 -21.96 12.11 -15.01
N ASP A 102 -22.50 12.82 -16.02
CA ASP A 102 -23.90 12.69 -16.43
C ASP A 102 -24.25 11.23 -16.78
N GLY A 103 -25.40 10.75 -16.29
CA GLY A 103 -25.89 9.38 -16.49
C GLY A 103 -25.25 8.31 -15.59
N VAL A 104 -24.16 8.61 -14.89
CA VAL A 104 -23.49 7.63 -14.01
C VAL A 104 -24.33 7.32 -12.77
N GLU A 105 -24.97 8.32 -12.16
CA GLU A 105 -25.81 8.10 -10.97
C GLU A 105 -26.99 7.16 -11.25
N GLU A 106 -27.68 7.39 -12.37
CA GLU A 106 -28.79 6.55 -12.83
C GLU A 106 -28.32 5.11 -13.06
N PHE A 107 -27.14 4.95 -13.68
CA PHE A 107 -26.56 3.62 -13.88
C PHE A 107 -26.13 2.95 -12.57
N LEU A 108 -25.66 3.68 -11.56
CA LEU A 108 -25.33 3.09 -10.26
C LEU A 108 -26.59 2.50 -9.60
N ASP A 109 -27.71 3.21 -9.63
CA ASP A 109 -29.00 2.69 -9.15
C ASP A 109 -29.45 1.47 -9.97
N GLU A 110 -29.29 1.52 -11.29
CA GLU A 110 -29.59 0.41 -12.20
C GLU A 110 -28.63 -0.77 -12.08
N ALA A 111 -27.39 -0.58 -11.68
CA ALA A 111 -26.44 -1.65 -11.38
C ALA A 111 -26.58 -2.16 -9.94
N GLY A 112 -27.45 -1.52 -9.15
CA GLY A 112 -27.54 -1.74 -7.71
C GLY A 112 -26.16 -1.55 -7.11
N ILE A 113 -25.68 -0.31 -7.04
CA ILE A 113 -24.46 0.11 -6.37
C ILE A 113 -24.84 1.29 -5.49
N PHE A 114 -24.62 1.18 -4.18
CA PHE A 114 -25.08 2.17 -3.22
C PHE A 114 -23.95 2.86 -2.47
N ASP A 115 -22.82 2.16 -2.29
CA ASP A 115 -21.60 2.75 -1.79
C ASP A 115 -20.55 2.81 -2.91
N LEU A 116 -19.74 3.88 -2.94
CA LEU A 116 -18.64 4.00 -3.92
C LEU A 116 -17.43 3.16 -3.50
N GLU A 117 -17.20 2.99 -2.20
CA GLU A 117 -16.21 2.06 -1.62
C GLU A 117 -16.96 0.96 -0.89
N ALA A 118 -16.58 -0.29 -1.13
CA ALA A 118 -17.13 -1.41 -0.38
C ALA A 118 -16.68 -1.31 1.08
N ARG A 119 -17.61 -1.53 2.02
CA ARG A 119 -17.31 -1.49 3.46
C ARG A 119 -16.97 -2.88 3.97
N THR A 120 -15.71 -3.29 3.81
CA THR A 120 -15.23 -4.60 4.28
C THR A 120 -14.34 -4.49 5.52
N GLU A 121 -14.44 -5.48 6.42
CA GLU A 121 -13.52 -5.57 7.56
C GLU A 121 -12.12 -6.09 7.15
N ASP A 122 -12.10 -6.89 6.08
CA ASP A 122 -10.91 -7.55 5.57
C ASP A 122 -10.07 -6.69 4.62
N ARG A 123 -10.56 -5.50 4.23
CA ARG A 123 -9.96 -4.52 3.29
C ARG A 123 -9.98 -4.95 1.83
N THR A 124 -10.81 -5.90 1.45
CA THR A 124 -11.06 -6.13 0.02
C THR A 124 -11.99 -5.05 -0.52
N ASP A 125 -11.71 -4.52 -1.70
CA ASP A 125 -12.63 -3.58 -2.37
C ASP A 125 -13.74 -4.38 -3.09
N PHE A 126 -13.37 -5.57 -3.58
CA PHE A 126 -14.26 -6.63 -4.05
C PHE A 126 -13.47 -7.93 -4.21
N SER A 127 -14.18 -9.02 -4.48
CA SER A 127 -13.60 -10.33 -4.74
C SER A 127 -13.96 -10.83 -6.13
N ILE A 128 -13.07 -11.61 -6.75
CA ILE A 128 -13.24 -12.12 -8.11
C ILE A 128 -13.23 -13.66 -8.09
N ALA A 129 -14.21 -14.27 -8.76
CA ALA A 129 -14.15 -15.66 -9.19
C ALA A 129 -13.63 -15.72 -10.64
N PHE A 130 -12.45 -16.31 -10.81
CA PHE A 130 -11.83 -16.50 -12.13
C PHE A 130 -12.26 -17.83 -12.77
N TRP A 131 -12.34 -17.86 -14.10
CA TRP A 131 -12.68 -19.02 -14.95
C TRP A 131 -14.09 -19.62 -14.78
N HIS A 132 -14.62 -19.73 -13.56
CA HIS A 132 -15.93 -20.30 -13.26
C HIS A 132 -16.59 -19.57 -12.08
N PRO A 133 -17.92 -19.34 -12.08
CA PRO A 133 -18.59 -18.61 -10.99
C PRO A 133 -18.52 -19.29 -9.62
N GLU A 134 -18.35 -20.60 -9.58
CA GLU A 134 -18.18 -21.39 -8.33
C GLU A 134 -16.71 -21.52 -7.90
N ALA A 135 -15.76 -20.89 -8.61
CA ALA A 135 -14.37 -20.90 -8.20
C ALA A 135 -14.17 -20.15 -6.87
N PRO A 136 -13.14 -20.50 -6.07
CA PRO A 136 -12.81 -19.73 -4.87
C PRO A 136 -12.63 -18.24 -5.18
N LEU A 137 -13.20 -17.40 -4.32
CA LEU A 137 -13.11 -15.95 -4.43
C LEU A 137 -11.71 -15.46 -4.04
N ALA A 138 -11.09 -14.70 -4.92
CA ALA A 138 -9.86 -13.99 -4.65
C ALA A 138 -10.18 -12.52 -4.34
N GLY A 139 -9.85 -12.05 -3.13
CA GLY A 139 -10.06 -10.65 -2.73
C GLY A 139 -8.99 -9.71 -3.26
N PHE A 140 -9.38 -8.52 -3.72
CA PHE A 140 -8.47 -7.54 -4.31
C PHE A 140 -8.52 -6.18 -3.64
N ASN A 141 -7.41 -5.45 -3.72
CA ASN A 141 -7.33 -4.00 -3.50
C ASN A 141 -7.04 -3.30 -4.82
N VAL A 142 -7.75 -2.22 -5.10
CA VAL A 142 -7.51 -1.33 -6.22
C VAL A 142 -6.47 -0.28 -5.82
N ARG A 143 -5.48 -0.08 -6.69
CA ARG A 143 -4.47 0.98 -6.55
C ARG A 143 -4.43 1.73 -7.86
N SER A 144 -4.59 3.05 -7.81
CA SER A 144 -4.65 3.86 -9.03
C SER A 144 -3.55 4.90 -9.08
N ARG A 145 -2.74 4.88 -10.14
CA ARG A 145 -1.77 5.95 -10.41
C ARG A 145 -2.43 7.27 -10.84
N LEU A 146 -3.74 7.26 -11.09
CA LEU A 146 -4.54 8.45 -11.39
C LEU A 146 -5.00 9.19 -10.13
N SER A 147 -4.85 8.60 -8.94
CA SER A 147 -5.28 9.18 -7.65
C SER A 147 -4.16 9.18 -6.60
N ALA A 148 -4.45 9.69 -5.39
CA ALA A 148 -3.65 9.37 -4.22
C ALA A 148 -3.85 7.90 -3.83
N MET A 149 -2.78 7.11 -3.91
CA MET A 149 -2.84 5.72 -3.47
C MET A 149 -2.70 5.65 -1.96
N ASN A 150 -3.56 4.85 -1.33
CA ASN A 150 -3.30 4.42 0.04
C ASN A 150 -1.90 3.77 0.09
N PRO A 151 -1.14 3.96 1.15
CA PRO A 151 0.15 3.30 1.34
C PRO A 151 -0.04 1.78 1.54
N LEU A 152 1.03 1.00 1.28
CA LEU A 152 1.13 -0.41 1.68
C LEU A 152 1.32 -0.51 3.21
N LEU A 153 2.06 0.43 3.78
CA LEU A 153 2.24 0.61 5.21
C LEU A 153 1.94 2.06 5.57
N ASP A 154 0.84 2.30 6.31
CA ASP A 154 0.25 3.63 6.50
C ASP A 154 1.08 4.65 7.29
N GLY A 155 2.20 4.22 7.86
CA GLY A 155 2.84 4.99 8.90
C GLY A 155 1.93 5.05 10.13
N GLY A 156 2.14 6.02 11.01
CA GLY A 156 1.44 6.08 12.30
C GLY A 156 2.27 5.51 13.45
N ARG A 157 1.81 5.78 14.68
CA ARG A 157 2.58 5.53 15.92
C ARG A 157 3.04 4.07 16.07
N ALA A 158 2.23 3.13 15.58
CA ALA A 158 2.55 1.71 15.65
C ALA A 158 3.73 1.32 14.74
N ALA A 159 3.97 2.08 13.67
CA ALA A 159 5.07 1.86 12.72
C ALA A 159 6.38 2.56 13.13
N ASN A 160 6.48 3.08 14.37
CA ASN A 160 7.67 3.76 14.85
C ASN A 160 8.80 2.77 15.22
N LEU A 161 10.02 3.08 14.80
CA LEU A 161 11.26 2.38 15.09
C LEU A 161 12.08 3.23 16.07
N LYS A 162 12.45 2.65 17.21
CA LYS A 162 13.17 3.33 18.29
C LYS A 162 14.68 3.25 18.08
N LEU A 163 15.32 4.42 18.10
CA LEU A 163 16.76 4.57 18.17
C LEU A 163 17.13 5.09 19.56
N GLU A 164 17.95 4.38 20.31
CA GLU A 164 18.50 4.86 21.57
C GLU A 164 19.55 5.94 21.32
N GLN A 165 19.45 7.05 22.05
CA GLN A 165 20.47 8.08 22.11
C GLN A 165 21.57 7.67 23.10
N SER A 166 22.78 7.48 22.58
CA SER A 166 23.98 7.07 23.31
C SER A 166 25.16 7.98 22.98
N GLY A 167 26.37 7.66 23.47
CA GLY A 167 27.54 8.54 23.35
C GLY A 167 27.57 9.55 24.51
N VAL A 168 27.39 10.83 24.21
CA VAL A 168 27.29 11.88 25.25
C VAL A 168 25.89 11.92 25.85
N LYS A 169 25.78 11.99 27.19
CA LYS A 169 24.49 12.20 27.87
C LYS A 169 24.02 13.64 27.68
N PHE A 170 22.83 13.82 27.13
CA PHE A 170 22.23 15.14 26.99
C PHE A 170 21.43 15.56 28.23
N ALA A 171 21.71 16.76 28.73
CA ALA A 171 20.88 17.40 29.74
C ALA A 171 19.56 17.88 29.11
N ALA A 172 18.52 18.07 29.94
CA ALA A 172 17.20 18.49 29.48
C ALA A 172 17.21 19.77 28.61
N PRO A 173 17.99 20.83 28.92
CA PRO A 173 18.07 22.01 28.06
C PRO A 173 18.59 21.70 26.65
N THR A 174 19.53 20.77 26.51
CA THR A 174 20.06 20.34 25.21
C THR A 174 18.99 19.62 24.39
N VAL A 175 18.25 18.71 25.01
CA VAL A 175 17.14 17.98 24.38
C VAL A 175 16.04 18.94 23.94
N ASN A 176 15.65 19.88 24.80
CA ASN A 176 14.65 20.89 24.48
C ASN A 176 15.09 21.74 23.28
N LYS A 177 16.38 22.11 23.20
CA LYS A 177 16.93 22.85 22.06
C LYS A 177 16.87 22.04 20.76
N ILE A 178 17.15 20.73 20.81
CA ILE A 178 17.06 19.84 19.64
C ILE A 178 15.60 19.71 19.18
N ASN A 179 14.69 19.42 20.11
CA ASN A 179 13.27 19.23 19.78
C ASN A 179 12.62 20.52 19.28
N ALA A 180 13.07 21.68 19.76
CA ALA A 180 12.58 23.00 19.35
C ALA A 180 13.16 23.52 18.02
N LEU A 181 13.91 22.71 17.26
CA LEU A 181 14.28 23.09 15.90
C LEU A 181 13.02 23.39 15.07
N PRO A 182 13.03 24.44 14.23
CA PRO A 182 11.87 24.84 13.43
C PRO A 182 11.35 23.71 12.55
N GLU A 183 10.05 23.72 12.31
CA GLU A 183 9.42 22.81 11.35
C GLU A 183 9.94 23.09 9.93
N SER A 184 10.35 22.02 9.25
CA SER A 184 10.82 22.04 7.87
C SER A 184 10.61 20.66 7.25
N PRO A 185 10.59 20.54 5.91
CA PRO A 185 10.53 19.23 5.23
C PRO A 185 11.66 18.26 5.63
N THR A 186 12.73 18.76 6.25
CA THR A 186 13.93 18.05 6.68
C THR A 186 14.14 18.06 8.20
N GLU A 187 13.16 18.51 8.99
CA GLU A 187 13.30 18.72 10.44
C GLU A 187 13.82 17.49 11.19
N VAL A 188 13.36 16.29 10.80
CA VAL A 188 13.79 15.02 11.42
C VAL A 188 15.27 14.77 11.15
N ALA A 189 15.74 15.03 9.93
CA ALA A 189 17.14 14.90 9.56
C ALA A 189 18.01 15.95 10.26
N GLU A 190 17.52 17.19 10.34
CA GLU A 190 18.20 18.28 11.05
C GLU A 190 18.38 17.96 12.54
N ARG A 191 17.37 17.40 13.20
CA ARG A 191 17.47 16.92 14.58
C ARG A 191 18.49 15.78 14.72
N MET A 192 18.49 14.80 13.81
CA MET A 192 19.50 13.73 13.82
C MET A 192 20.93 14.27 13.63
N MET A 193 21.14 15.18 12.69
CA MET A 193 22.44 15.81 12.46
C MET A 193 22.88 16.66 13.66
N MET A 194 21.96 17.37 14.32
CA MET A 194 22.28 18.14 15.52
C MET A 194 22.69 17.24 16.68
N ILE A 195 22.00 16.10 16.87
CA ILE A 195 22.37 15.07 17.85
C ILE A 195 23.82 14.61 17.61
N GLU A 196 24.17 14.29 16.36
CA GLU A 196 25.51 13.83 16.00
C GLU A 196 26.58 14.92 16.21
N ARG A 197 26.32 16.17 15.82
CA ARG A 197 27.22 17.31 16.05
C ARG A 197 27.51 17.56 17.53
N LEU A 198 26.57 17.21 18.41
CA LEU A 198 26.72 17.31 19.86
C LEU A 198 27.40 16.07 20.49
N GLY A 199 27.88 15.13 19.68
CA GLY A 199 28.54 13.89 20.13
C GLY A 199 27.55 12.80 20.57
N GLY A 200 26.27 12.96 20.26
CA GLY A 200 25.26 11.91 20.43
C GLY A 200 25.32 10.88 19.31
N VAL A 201 24.93 9.65 19.61
CA VAL A 201 24.87 8.54 18.63
C VAL A 201 23.49 7.90 18.73
N LEU A 202 22.80 7.78 17.60
CA LEU A 202 21.53 7.07 17.51
C LEU A 202 21.77 5.62 17.09
N LYS A 203 21.37 4.66 17.92
CA LYS A 203 21.50 3.22 17.65
C LYS A 203 20.14 2.56 17.65
N TYR A 204 19.86 1.70 16.67
CA TYR A 204 18.63 0.91 16.69
C TYR A 204 18.51 0.15 18.03
N SER A 205 17.34 0.29 18.66
CA SER A 205 17.03 -0.31 19.95
C SER A 205 15.88 -1.31 19.82
N ASP A 206 14.71 -0.86 19.35
CA ASP A 206 13.54 -1.72 19.22
C ASP A 206 12.50 -1.11 18.26
N VAL A 207 11.37 -1.80 18.08
CA VAL A 207 10.15 -1.27 17.47
C VAL A 207 9.25 -0.74 18.59
N ALA A 208 8.62 0.42 18.38
CA ALA A 208 7.87 1.09 19.43
C ALA A 208 6.61 0.32 19.85
N ASP A 209 5.91 -0.27 18.89
CA ASP A 209 4.74 -1.10 19.12
C ASP A 209 5.11 -2.58 19.21
N ARG A 210 4.55 -3.27 20.21
CA ARG A 210 4.88 -4.67 20.48
C ARG A 210 4.31 -5.62 19.43
N VAL A 211 3.14 -5.32 18.86
CA VAL A 211 2.54 -6.14 17.81
C VAL A 211 3.34 -5.98 16.53
N PHE A 212 3.66 -4.75 16.14
CA PHE A 212 4.46 -4.51 14.94
C PHE A 212 5.87 -5.11 15.07
N ARG A 213 6.46 -5.04 16.27
CA ARG A 213 7.70 -5.76 16.58
C ARG A 213 7.58 -7.24 16.23
N CYS A 214 6.58 -7.94 16.78
CA CYS A 214 6.36 -9.35 16.50
C CYS A 214 6.11 -9.61 15.01
N ASN A 215 5.33 -8.78 14.34
CA ASN A 215 5.05 -8.90 12.91
C ASN A 215 6.32 -8.81 12.06
N LEU A 216 7.23 -7.87 12.36
CA LEU A 216 8.50 -7.77 11.66
C LEU A 216 9.43 -8.96 11.97
N LEU A 217 9.40 -9.49 13.20
CA LEU A 217 10.15 -10.70 13.56
C LEU A 217 9.64 -11.97 12.87
N MET A 218 8.37 -12.00 12.45
CA MET A 218 7.84 -13.08 11.59
C MET A 218 8.46 -13.08 10.19
N ILE A 219 8.95 -11.94 9.70
CA ILE A 219 9.71 -11.85 8.45
C ILE A 219 11.15 -12.33 8.66
N ASP A 220 11.83 -11.75 9.65
CA ASP A 220 13.15 -12.17 10.12
C ASP A 220 13.48 -11.51 11.47
N LEU A 221 14.21 -12.22 12.34
CA LEU A 221 14.61 -11.70 13.65
C LEU A 221 15.44 -10.40 13.58
N HIS A 222 16.16 -10.19 12.48
CA HIS A 222 16.99 -8.99 12.29
C HIS A 222 16.35 -7.94 11.36
N PHE A 223 15.20 -8.25 10.75
CA PHE A 223 14.55 -7.36 9.78
C PHE A 223 14.24 -5.95 10.33
N PRO A 224 13.75 -5.78 11.58
CA PRO A 224 13.50 -4.44 12.14
C PRO A 224 14.70 -3.49 12.06
N ARG A 225 15.92 -4.02 12.24
CA ARG A 225 17.15 -3.23 12.17
C ARG A 225 17.48 -2.79 10.75
N VAL A 226 17.21 -3.63 9.76
CA VAL A 226 17.36 -3.29 8.34
C VAL A 226 16.40 -2.17 7.98
N LEU A 227 15.12 -2.33 8.35
CA LEU A 227 14.09 -1.32 8.09
C LEU A 227 14.43 0.02 8.75
N ALA A 228 14.94 0.01 9.98
CA ALA A 228 15.37 1.22 10.68
C ALA A 228 16.51 1.94 9.98
N GLU A 229 17.50 1.20 9.45
CA GLU A 229 18.59 1.81 8.70
C GLU A 229 18.11 2.36 7.35
N MET A 230 17.21 1.66 6.65
CA MET A 230 16.61 2.18 5.40
C MET A 230 15.83 3.49 5.64
N VAL A 231 15.03 3.56 6.71
CA VAL A 231 14.29 4.79 7.06
C VAL A 231 15.25 5.90 7.47
N ARG A 232 16.34 5.58 8.17
CA ARG A 232 17.39 6.55 8.51
C ARG A 232 18.06 7.11 7.26
N THR A 233 18.47 6.26 6.31
CA THR A 233 19.03 6.66 5.02
C THR A 233 18.05 7.55 4.26
N MET A 234 16.76 7.22 4.20
CA MET A 234 15.77 8.08 3.54
C MET A 234 15.78 9.51 4.10
N HIS A 235 15.87 9.65 5.42
CA HIS A 235 15.90 10.97 6.05
C HIS A 235 17.20 11.72 5.82
N LEU A 236 18.36 11.07 5.93
CA LEU A 236 19.67 11.71 5.83
C LEU A 236 20.12 11.96 4.39
N ASP A 237 19.89 10.98 3.51
CA ASP A 237 20.44 10.95 2.15
C ASP A 237 19.37 11.19 1.08
N GLY A 238 18.09 11.21 1.45
CA GLY A 238 16.98 11.49 0.53
C GLY A 238 16.61 10.32 -0.41
N ILE A 239 17.22 9.15 -0.24
CA ILE A 239 16.93 7.96 -1.06
C ILE A 239 15.60 7.36 -0.60
N THR A 240 14.63 7.24 -1.50
CA THR A 240 13.26 6.80 -1.13
C THR A 240 12.87 5.47 -1.76
N ARG A 241 13.39 5.11 -2.94
CA ARG A 241 13.00 3.88 -3.64
C ARG A 241 13.50 2.66 -2.86
N ILE A 242 12.62 1.68 -2.67
CA ILE A 242 12.97 0.47 -1.90
C ILE A 242 14.13 -0.28 -2.55
N SER A 243 14.14 -0.40 -3.88
CA SER A 243 15.22 -1.05 -4.61
C SER A 243 16.57 -0.39 -4.36
N GLU A 244 16.66 0.94 -4.48
CA GLU A 244 17.89 1.71 -4.23
C GLU A 244 18.36 1.60 -2.78
N LEU A 245 17.44 1.73 -1.81
CA LEU A 245 17.74 1.56 -0.40
C LEU A 245 18.27 0.14 -0.11
N THR A 246 17.68 -0.87 -0.74
CA THR A 246 18.08 -2.27 -0.56
C THR A 246 19.48 -2.51 -1.14
N GLU A 247 19.80 -1.97 -2.31
CA GLU A 247 21.17 -2.01 -2.85
C GLU A 247 22.16 -1.36 -1.89
N LEU A 248 21.81 -0.20 -1.30
CA LEU A 248 22.66 0.44 -0.30
C LEU A 248 22.84 -0.45 0.94
N MET A 249 21.79 -1.16 1.41
CA MET A 249 21.91 -2.07 2.55
C MET A 249 22.87 -3.24 2.27
N LYS A 250 23.02 -3.67 1.01
CA LYS A 250 24.02 -4.68 0.63
C LYS A 250 25.44 -4.15 0.89
N THR A 251 25.71 -2.87 0.65
CA THR A 251 27.01 -2.23 0.90
C THR A 251 27.23 -1.83 2.36
N VAL A 252 26.25 -1.15 2.97
CA VAL A 252 26.31 -0.70 4.38
C VAL A 252 26.36 -1.89 5.33
N ASN A 253 25.70 -2.99 4.95
CA ASN A 253 25.61 -4.23 5.71
C ASN A 253 25.28 -3.98 7.19
N PRO A 254 24.11 -3.38 7.51
CA PRO A 254 23.77 -2.99 8.88
C PRO A 254 23.74 -4.18 9.85
N LEU A 255 23.57 -5.40 9.34
CA LEU A 255 23.55 -6.63 10.12
C LEU A 255 24.94 -7.26 10.32
N LYS A 256 25.97 -6.79 9.61
CA LYS A 256 27.33 -7.37 9.61
C LYS A 256 27.33 -8.87 9.26
N ILE A 257 26.51 -9.25 8.29
CA ILE A 257 26.41 -10.62 7.78
C ILE A 257 27.49 -10.90 6.73
N LYS A 258 27.76 -12.19 6.46
CA LYS A 258 28.78 -12.62 5.50
C LYS A 258 28.45 -12.16 4.08
N GLU A 259 29.48 -11.81 3.33
CA GLU A 259 29.36 -11.37 1.93
C GLU A 259 28.65 -12.40 1.03
N GLU A 260 28.83 -13.70 1.29
CA GLU A 260 28.17 -14.76 0.54
C GLU A 260 26.64 -14.73 0.72
N LEU A 261 26.16 -14.41 1.92
CA LEU A 261 24.73 -14.28 2.21
C LEU A 261 24.14 -13.04 1.53
N ILE A 262 24.95 -12.00 1.31
CA ILE A 262 24.55 -10.79 0.61
C ILE A 262 24.53 -11.03 -0.91
N SER A 263 25.67 -11.41 -1.48
CA SER A 263 25.90 -11.45 -2.93
C SER A 263 25.34 -12.70 -3.62
N LYS A 264 25.42 -13.88 -3.00
CA LYS A 264 24.96 -15.13 -3.62
C LYS A 264 23.50 -15.45 -3.30
N HIS A 265 23.10 -15.20 -2.05
CA HIS A 265 21.74 -15.49 -1.59
C HIS A 265 20.78 -14.31 -1.73
N GLY A 266 21.29 -13.07 -1.90
CA GLY A 266 20.43 -11.88 -2.04
C GLY A 266 19.65 -11.53 -0.77
N PHE A 267 20.20 -11.80 0.42
CA PHE A 267 19.45 -11.77 1.68
C PHE A 267 18.60 -10.51 1.90
N TYR A 268 19.18 -9.32 1.73
CA TYR A 268 18.45 -8.06 1.96
C TYR A 268 17.26 -7.90 1.01
N GLU A 269 17.45 -8.21 -0.27
CA GLU A 269 16.40 -8.14 -1.28
C GLU A 269 15.30 -9.18 -1.03
N PHE A 270 15.70 -10.41 -0.73
CA PHE A 270 14.76 -11.48 -0.39
C PHE A 270 13.88 -11.10 0.81
N LYS A 271 14.48 -10.60 1.89
CA LYS A 271 13.72 -10.19 3.09
C LYS A 271 12.84 -8.97 2.84
N MET A 272 13.30 -8.02 2.05
CA MET A 272 12.49 -6.85 1.70
C MET A 272 11.28 -7.24 0.84
N LYS A 273 11.45 -8.13 -0.15
CA LYS A 273 10.35 -8.68 -0.96
C LYS A 273 9.33 -9.42 -0.11
N GLN A 274 9.78 -10.29 0.79
CA GLN A 274 8.89 -10.99 1.73
C GLN A 274 8.06 -10.01 2.57
N PHE A 275 8.67 -8.94 3.08
CA PHE A 275 7.96 -7.92 3.85
C PHE A 275 6.94 -7.16 3.00
N LEU A 276 7.32 -6.71 1.80
CA LEU A 276 6.41 -5.99 0.91
C LEU A 276 5.21 -6.85 0.50
N LEU A 277 5.44 -8.13 0.20
CA LEU A 277 4.37 -9.06 -0.13
C LEU A 277 3.43 -9.24 1.06
N ALA A 278 3.96 -9.42 2.28
CA ALA A 278 3.14 -9.51 3.49
C ALA A 278 2.27 -8.25 3.69
N LEU A 279 2.80 -7.05 3.43
CA LEU A 279 2.02 -5.80 3.47
C LEU A 279 0.92 -5.78 2.41
N ALA A 280 1.25 -6.14 1.17
CA ALA A 280 0.28 -6.18 0.07
C ALA A 280 -0.86 -7.17 0.31
N LEU A 281 -0.58 -8.30 1.00
CA LEU A 281 -1.56 -9.33 1.37
C LEU A 281 -2.20 -9.08 2.76
N GLY A 282 -2.04 -7.88 3.31
CA GLY A 282 -2.84 -7.38 4.43
C GLY A 282 -2.19 -7.34 5.80
N MET A 283 -0.87 -7.54 5.93
CA MET A 283 -0.14 -7.26 7.19
C MET A 283 -0.36 -5.80 7.60
N ARG A 284 -0.63 -5.56 8.89
CA ARG A 284 -0.80 -4.22 9.47
C ARG A 284 0.09 -4.08 10.71
N PRO A 285 0.57 -2.87 11.07
CA PRO A 285 1.38 -2.69 12.27
C PRO A 285 0.68 -3.15 13.56
N ALA A 286 -0.56 -2.75 13.75
CA ALA A 286 -1.32 -2.97 14.99
C ALA A 286 -2.22 -4.21 14.98
N LYS A 287 -2.12 -5.09 13.97
CA LYS A 287 -2.88 -6.35 13.89
C LYS A 287 -1.90 -7.51 13.86
N ILE A 288 -2.10 -8.53 14.68
CA ILE A 288 -1.21 -9.70 14.74
C ILE A 288 -1.09 -10.33 13.35
N TYR A 289 0.15 -10.53 12.91
CA TYR A 289 0.49 -11.30 11.73
C TYR A 289 1.20 -12.59 12.16
N ASN A 290 0.64 -13.72 11.76
CA ASN A 290 1.10 -15.07 12.09
C ASN A 290 1.64 -15.81 10.86
N GLY A 291 1.87 -15.13 9.74
CA GLY A 291 2.32 -15.74 8.49
C GLY A 291 1.21 -16.22 7.56
N THR A 292 -0.07 -16.04 7.91
CA THR A 292 -1.19 -16.30 7.00
C THR A 292 -1.65 -15.02 6.33
N ASP A 293 -1.95 -15.10 5.04
CA ASP A 293 -2.52 -14.00 4.27
C ASP A 293 -3.92 -13.62 4.80
N SER A 294 -4.32 -12.37 4.57
CA SER A 294 -5.70 -11.94 4.80
C SER A 294 -6.61 -12.39 3.64
N ALA A 295 -7.86 -11.90 3.59
CA ALA A 295 -8.72 -12.10 2.43
C ALA A 295 -8.19 -11.42 1.15
N VAL A 296 -7.24 -10.48 1.29
CA VAL A 296 -6.57 -9.85 0.15
C VAL A 296 -5.56 -10.83 -0.47
N GLU A 297 -5.87 -11.29 -1.67
CA GLU A 297 -5.02 -12.19 -2.47
C GLU A 297 -4.22 -11.46 -3.56
N GLY A 298 -4.55 -10.20 -3.85
CA GLY A 298 -3.89 -9.44 -4.91
C GLY A 298 -4.20 -7.94 -4.93
N ILE A 299 -3.55 -7.26 -5.87
CA ILE A 299 -3.76 -5.85 -6.20
C ILE A 299 -4.16 -5.71 -7.67
N LEU A 300 -5.16 -4.87 -7.93
CA LEU A 300 -5.50 -4.36 -9.25
C LEU A 300 -4.91 -2.96 -9.40
N LEU A 301 -3.90 -2.81 -10.26
CA LEU A 301 -3.22 -1.55 -10.49
C LEU A 301 -3.79 -0.87 -11.74
N VAL A 302 -4.33 0.34 -11.58
CA VAL A 302 -4.60 1.25 -12.70
C VAL A 302 -3.36 2.06 -13.01
N ASP A 303 -2.86 1.94 -14.23
CA ASP A 303 -1.69 2.68 -14.68
C ASP A 303 -2.03 4.14 -15.07
N GLY A 304 -1.05 4.89 -15.58
CA GLY A 304 -1.27 6.29 -16.00
C GLY A 304 -2.14 6.45 -17.24
N SER A 305 -2.30 5.39 -18.04
CA SER A 305 -3.16 5.34 -19.22
C SER A 305 -4.58 4.88 -18.91
N GLY A 306 -4.84 4.38 -17.70
CA GLY A 306 -6.13 3.80 -17.31
C GLY A 306 -6.19 2.28 -17.50
N GLU A 307 -5.11 1.65 -17.94
CA GLU A 307 -5.05 0.20 -18.08
C GLU A 307 -5.06 -0.47 -16.70
N VAL A 308 -5.83 -1.56 -16.57
CA VAL A 308 -5.96 -2.33 -15.33
C VAL A 308 -5.05 -3.57 -15.39
N LEU A 309 -4.11 -3.66 -14.45
CA LEU A 309 -3.17 -4.76 -14.31
C LEU A 309 -3.45 -5.58 -13.05
N CYS A 310 -3.45 -6.90 -13.16
CA CYS A 310 -3.62 -7.80 -12.02
C CYS A 310 -2.27 -8.29 -11.49
N TYR A 311 -2.09 -8.21 -10.17
CA TYR A 311 -1.03 -8.87 -9.43
C TYR A 311 -1.66 -9.77 -8.37
N HIS A 312 -1.41 -11.07 -8.45
CA HIS A 312 -2.03 -12.08 -7.59
C HIS A 312 -0.98 -12.93 -6.87
N LYS A 313 -1.27 -13.38 -5.65
CA LYS A 313 -0.34 -14.15 -4.82
C LYS A 313 0.13 -15.47 -5.45
N SER A 314 -0.65 -16.06 -6.37
CA SER A 314 -0.22 -17.26 -7.12
C SER A 314 0.93 -16.96 -8.09
N GLU A 315 1.03 -15.72 -8.58
CA GLU A 315 2.14 -15.22 -9.41
C GLU A 315 3.22 -14.57 -8.54
N LYS A 316 3.59 -15.28 -7.47
CA LYS A 316 4.38 -14.76 -6.34
C LYS A 316 5.62 -13.98 -6.77
N LYS A 317 6.44 -14.57 -7.64
CA LYS A 317 7.71 -13.95 -8.07
C LYS A 317 7.47 -12.61 -8.75
N THR A 318 6.54 -12.58 -9.71
CA THR A 318 6.19 -11.36 -10.44
C THR A 318 5.64 -10.30 -9.50
N PHE A 319 4.82 -10.69 -8.53
CA PHE A 319 4.25 -9.75 -7.56
C PHE A 319 5.32 -9.20 -6.60
N GLU A 320 6.20 -10.04 -6.07
CA GLU A 320 7.34 -9.63 -5.24
C GLU A 320 8.25 -8.65 -6.01
N ASP A 321 8.59 -8.97 -7.26
CA ASP A 321 9.43 -8.12 -8.10
C ASP A 321 8.75 -6.78 -8.44
N PHE A 322 7.43 -6.80 -8.73
CA PHE A 322 6.65 -5.59 -8.92
C PHE A 322 6.68 -4.70 -7.67
N LEU A 323 6.35 -5.24 -6.49
CA LEU A 323 6.33 -4.48 -5.25
C LEU A 323 7.72 -3.89 -4.95
N TYR A 324 8.78 -4.67 -5.14
CA TYR A 324 10.16 -4.25 -4.90
C TYR A 324 10.57 -3.06 -5.78
N LEU A 325 10.22 -3.11 -7.08
CA LEU A 325 10.58 -2.07 -8.04
C LEU A 325 9.66 -0.85 -8.00
N ASN A 326 8.43 -1.01 -7.50
CA ASN A 326 7.39 0.02 -7.54
C ASN A 326 6.99 0.54 -6.16
N SER A 327 7.78 0.30 -5.11
CA SER A 327 7.56 0.85 -3.76
C SER A 327 8.64 1.85 -3.34
N ARG A 328 8.27 2.76 -2.45
CA ARG A 328 9.18 3.72 -1.83
C ARG A 328 8.82 3.96 -0.36
N LEU A 329 9.81 4.35 0.43
CA LEU A 329 9.57 4.96 1.73
C LEU A 329 8.99 6.37 1.55
N GLU A 330 8.13 6.78 2.48
CA GLU A 330 7.53 8.10 2.53
C GLU A 330 7.71 8.72 3.91
N LYS A 331 7.70 10.05 3.99
CA LYS A 331 7.68 10.77 5.27
C LYS A 331 6.25 10.81 5.79
N GLY A 332 6.04 10.28 7.00
CA GLY A 332 4.77 10.42 7.73
C GLY A 332 4.57 11.84 8.26
N SER A 333 3.43 12.07 8.91
CA SER A 333 3.20 13.33 9.62
C SER A 333 3.86 13.24 10.99
N VAL A 334 4.87 14.06 11.23
CA VAL A 334 5.65 14.12 12.48
C VAL A 334 4.73 14.23 13.71
N ASP A 335 3.75 15.13 13.65
CA ASP A 335 2.80 15.35 14.74
C ASP A 335 1.75 14.26 14.90
N LYS A 336 1.18 13.74 13.80
CA LYS A 336 0.16 12.69 13.86
C LYS A 336 0.79 11.38 14.36
N ASP A 337 1.95 11.05 13.81
CA ASP A 337 2.62 9.76 13.97
C ASP A 337 3.60 9.76 15.14
N LYS A 338 3.83 10.93 15.78
CA LYS A 338 4.63 11.14 17.00
C LYS A 338 6.02 10.52 16.90
N TYR A 339 6.81 11.01 15.95
CA TYR A 339 8.19 10.59 15.71
C TYR A 339 9.08 11.79 15.43
N GLY A 340 10.40 11.61 15.33
CA GLY A 340 11.33 12.68 14.98
C GLY A 340 11.73 13.59 16.14
N PHE A 341 11.46 13.19 17.39
CA PHE A 341 11.84 13.90 18.60
C PHE A 341 12.61 12.98 19.56
N LEU A 342 13.44 13.57 20.41
CA LEU A 342 14.01 12.88 21.57
C LEU A 342 12.98 12.83 22.70
N GLU A 343 12.63 11.62 23.12
CA GLU A 343 11.69 11.34 24.20
C GLU A 343 12.37 10.50 25.29
N ARG A 344 12.04 10.76 26.55
CA ARG A 344 12.65 10.05 27.69
C ARG A 344 11.80 8.86 28.10
N GLU A 345 12.37 7.67 28.08
CA GLU A 345 11.74 6.43 28.58
C GLU A 345 12.72 5.75 29.56
N ASN A 346 12.29 5.47 30.80
CA ASN A 346 13.10 4.80 31.83
C ASN A 346 14.49 5.41 32.07
N GLY A 347 14.59 6.74 31.96
CA GLY A 347 15.84 7.48 32.19
C GLY A 347 16.77 7.60 30.98
N VAL A 348 16.44 6.93 29.86
CA VAL A 348 17.19 6.96 28.59
C VAL A 348 16.40 7.76 27.55
N TYR A 349 17.10 8.44 26.63
CA TYR A 349 16.45 9.15 25.53
C TYR A 349 16.38 8.27 24.29
N TYR A 350 15.23 8.28 23.62
CA TYR A 350 14.98 7.60 22.36
C TYR A 350 14.55 8.59 21.30
N PHE A 351 15.03 8.38 20.07
CA PHE A 351 14.59 9.07 18.87
C PHE A 351 13.82 8.08 18.01
N LYS A 352 12.58 8.42 17.65
CA LYS A 352 11.72 7.53 16.84
C LYS A 352 11.78 7.93 15.37
N LEU A 353 11.89 6.95 14.48
CA LEU A 353 11.66 7.10 13.04
C LEU A 353 10.39 6.38 12.64
N ASN A 354 9.63 6.88 11.65
CA ASN A 354 8.39 6.25 11.21
C ASN A 354 8.58 5.48 9.90
N ALA A 355 8.17 4.21 9.87
CA ALA A 355 8.15 3.44 8.65
C ALA A 355 6.80 3.62 7.94
N LYS A 356 6.82 4.32 6.79
CA LYS A 356 5.68 4.44 5.87
C LYS A 356 6.13 4.03 4.47
N ILE A 357 5.33 3.21 3.80
CA ILE A 357 5.65 2.65 2.47
C ILE A 357 4.48 2.87 1.54
N GLY A 358 4.73 3.56 0.43
CA GLY A 358 3.77 3.80 -0.65
C GLY A 358 4.21 3.18 -1.97
N LEU A 359 3.25 3.02 -2.89
CA LEU A 359 3.54 2.68 -4.28
C LEU A 359 3.96 3.94 -5.05
N ILE A 360 4.82 3.75 -6.04
CA ILE A 360 5.31 4.81 -6.92
C ILE A 360 4.19 5.22 -7.89
N LYS A 361 3.80 6.50 -7.83
CA LYS A 361 2.79 7.08 -8.73
C LYS A 361 3.23 7.17 -10.20
N ARG A 362 4.52 7.44 -10.46
CA ARG A 362 5.10 7.58 -11.81
C ARG A 362 6.51 7.00 -11.87
#